data_AF-A0AAJ0FNX6-F1
#
_entry.id   AF-A0AAJ0FNX6-F1
#
_cell.length_a   1.000
_cell.length_b   1.000
_cell.length_c   1.000
_cell.angle_alpha   90.00
_cell.angle_beta   90.00
_cell.angle_gamma   90.00
#
_symmetry.space_group_name_H-M   'P 1'
#
loop_
_entity.id
_entity.type
_entity.pdbx_description
1 polymer ?
#
loop_
_entity_poly.entity_id
_entity_poly.type
_entity_poly.pdbx_seq_one_letter_code
_entity_poly.pdbx_strand_id
1 'polypeptide(L)'
;MTLVDIESFKKDWVAAVKRALDVGFDIIEIHVAHRYLNNFLSPVSNTRTDAYGGPFDNRVRLLLELFDLTRALVPASYPLLARTTSW
;
A
#
# COMPACT_ATOMS: atom_id res chain seq x y z
N MET A 1 -6.03 13.00 -1.20
CA MET A 1 -5.27 12.49 -2.35
C MET A 1 -6.15 12.52 -3.59
N THR A 2 -5.81 13.35 -4.56
CA THR A 2 -6.32 13.24 -5.93
C THR A 2 -5.79 11.96 -6.59
N LEU A 3 -6.27 11.60 -7.79
CA LEU A 3 -5.69 10.48 -8.54
C LEU A 3 -4.22 10.73 -8.88
N VAL A 4 -3.84 11.98 -9.16
CA VAL A 4 -2.44 12.38 -9.39
C VAL A 4 -1.59 12.19 -8.14
N ASP A 5 -2.13 12.49 -6.95
CA ASP A 5 -1.43 12.27 -5.68
C ASP A 5 -1.21 10.78 -5.43
N ILE A 6 -2.20 9.93 -5.77
CA ILE A 6 -2.08 8.48 -5.60
C ILE A 6 -1.00 7.91 -6.52
N GLU A 7 -0.96 8.34 -7.79
CA GLU A 7 0.08 7.92 -8.72
C GLU A 7 1.47 8.42 -8.32
N SER A 8 1.57 9.64 -7.80
CA SER A 8 2.83 10.17 -7.24
C SER A 8 3.27 9.36 -6.02
N PHE A 9 2.34 9.05 -5.11
CA PHE A 9 2.61 8.23 -3.93
C PHE A 9 3.10 6.82 -4.29
N LYS A 10 2.53 6.17 -5.31
CA LYS A 10 3.03 4.87 -5.80
C LYS A 10 4.48 4.94 -6.31
N LYS A 11 4.85 6.03 -6.98
CA LYS A 11 6.25 6.25 -7.42
C LYS A 11 7.18 6.41 -6.23
N ASP A 12 6.78 7.20 -5.25
CA ASP A 12 7.55 7.41 -4.02
C ASP A 12 7.72 6.11 -3.23
N TRP A 13 6.66 5.29 -3.19
CA TRP A 13 6.68 3.95 -2.58
C TRP A 13 7.71 3.05 -3.24
N VAL A 14 7.67 2.92 -4.58
CA VAL A 14 8.66 2.12 -5.34
C VAL A 14 10.08 2.61 -5.09
N ALA A 15 10.29 3.94 -5.05
CA ALA A 15 11.59 4.50 -4.76
C ALA A 15 12.06 4.17 -3.33
N ALA A 16 11.16 4.14 -2.35
CA ALA A 16 11.46 3.75 -0.97
C ALA A 16 11.80 2.26 -0.84
N VAL A 17 11.04 1.38 -1.50
CA VAL A 17 11.33 -0.06 -1.53
C VAL A 17 12.72 -0.30 -2.14
N LYS A 18 13.05 0.33 -3.27
CA LYS A 18 14.38 0.20 -3.89
C LYS A 18 15.49 0.60 -2.92
N ARG A 19 15.37 1.74 -2.24
CA ARG A 19 16.34 2.16 -1.23
C ARG A 19 16.48 1.17 -0.07
N ALA A 20 15.39 0.55 0.36
CA ALA A 20 15.45 -0.48 1.40
C ALA A 20 16.20 -1.74 0.92
N LEU A 21 15.98 -2.16 -0.32
CA LEU A 21 16.71 -3.27 -0.93
C LEU A 21 18.19 -2.95 -1.13
N ASP A 22 18.52 -1.73 -1.56
CA ASP A 22 19.91 -1.29 -1.79
C ASP A 22 20.74 -1.30 -0.50
N VAL A 23 20.12 -1.03 0.66
CA VAL A 23 20.76 -1.09 1.98
C VAL A 23 20.79 -2.52 2.55
N GLY A 24 20.13 -3.48 1.90
CA GLY A 24 20.15 -4.89 2.27
C GLY A 24 19.19 -5.25 3.39
N PHE A 25 18.04 -4.58 3.52
CA PHE A 25 16.96 -5.08 4.38
C PHE A 25 16.50 -6.47 3.88
N ASP A 26 16.18 -7.36 4.81
CA ASP A 26 15.74 -8.74 4.51
C ASP A 26 14.22 -8.89 4.34
N ILE A 27 13.45 -7.89 4.81
CA ILE A 27 11.99 -7.92 4.85
C ILE A 27 11.44 -6.54 4.48
N ILE A 28 10.33 -6.54 3.73
CA ILE A 28 9.47 -5.35 3.57
C ILE A 28 8.16 -5.61 4.32
N GLU A 29 7.75 -4.68 5.18
CA GLU A 29 6.42 -4.67 5.79
C GLU A 29 5.59 -3.51 5.22
N ILE A 30 4.41 -3.82 4.66
CA ILE A 30 3.43 -2.81 4.28
C ILE A 30 2.59 -2.47 5.51
N HIS A 31 2.74 -1.24 5.99
CA HIS A 31 2.08 -0.79 7.21
C HIS A 31 0.67 -0.24 6.92
N VAL A 32 -0.35 -1.04 7.25
CA VAL A 32 -1.78 -0.74 7.03
C VAL A 32 -2.53 -0.80 8.37
N ALA A 33 -2.01 -0.11 9.35
CA ALA A 33 -2.54 -0.06 10.71
C ALA A 33 -2.55 1.39 11.23
N HIS A 34 -3.07 1.58 12.44
CA HIS A 34 -2.89 2.80 13.24
C HIS A 34 -3.32 4.13 12.57
N ARG A 35 -4.31 4.10 11.66
CA ARG A 35 -4.86 5.27 10.94
C ARG A 35 -3.92 5.89 9.90
N TYR A 36 -2.94 5.13 9.40
CA TYR A 36 -2.18 5.44 8.19
C TYR A 36 -2.95 5.01 6.93
N LEU A 37 -2.38 4.13 6.11
CA LEU A 37 -2.98 3.66 4.86
C LEU A 37 -4.32 2.93 5.08
N ASN A 38 -4.56 2.41 6.29
CA ASN A 38 -5.86 1.82 6.64
C ASN A 38 -7.03 2.81 6.57
N ASN A 39 -6.79 4.11 6.45
CA ASN A 39 -7.86 5.08 6.18
C ASN A 39 -8.56 4.83 4.83
N PHE A 40 -7.87 4.25 3.84
CA PHE A 40 -8.51 3.81 2.59
C PHE A 40 -9.41 2.58 2.82
N LEU A 41 -9.03 1.70 3.74
CA LEU A 41 -9.72 0.43 4.00
C LEU A 41 -10.96 0.58 4.90
N SER A 42 -11.13 1.69 5.62
CA SER A 42 -12.29 1.90 6.49
C SER A 42 -13.40 2.66 5.77
N PRO A 43 -14.68 2.20 5.83
CA PRO A 43 -15.78 2.91 5.18
C PRO A 43 -16.16 4.19 5.92
N VAL A 44 -15.70 4.34 7.18
CA VAL A 44 -15.96 5.51 8.01
C VAL A 44 -15.05 6.67 7.59
N SER A 45 -13.78 6.39 7.28
CA SER A 45 -12.81 7.41 6.87
C SER A 45 -12.74 7.60 5.35
N ASN A 46 -13.00 6.56 4.56
CA ASN A 46 -12.97 6.62 3.11
C ASN A 46 -14.36 6.90 2.54
N THR A 47 -14.66 8.19 2.35
CA THR A 47 -15.91 8.67 1.74
C THR A 47 -15.76 8.98 0.25
N ARG A 48 -14.71 8.46 -0.41
CA ARG A 48 -14.48 8.69 -1.84
C ARG A 48 -15.55 8.01 -2.69
N THR A 49 -15.81 8.61 -3.85
CA THR A 49 -16.75 8.10 -4.87
C THR A 49 -16.04 7.64 -6.14
N ASP A 50 -14.71 7.63 -6.15
CA ASP A 50 -13.90 7.17 -7.28
C ASP A 50 -13.46 5.69 -7.12
N ALA A 51 -12.54 5.25 -7.98
CA ALA A 51 -12.04 3.87 -8.02
C ALA A 51 -11.36 3.41 -6.72
N TYR A 52 -11.08 4.31 -5.78
CA TYR A 52 -10.44 4.01 -4.49
C TYR A 52 -11.42 4.12 -3.30
N GLY A 53 -12.73 4.28 -3.54
CA GLY A 53 -13.77 4.37 -2.51
C GLY A 53 -15.02 3.56 -2.78
N GLY A 54 -15.93 3.53 -1.81
CA GLY A 54 -17.20 2.80 -1.88
C GLY A 54 -17.05 1.30 -1.57
N PRO A 55 -17.35 0.39 -2.53
CA PRO A 55 -17.25 -1.06 -2.31
C PRO A 55 -15.89 -1.51 -1.76
N PHE A 56 -15.86 -2.64 -1.07
CA PHE A 56 -14.64 -3.17 -0.45
C PHE A 56 -13.47 -3.28 -1.43
N ASP A 57 -13.70 -3.83 -2.62
CA ASP A 57 -12.68 -4.01 -3.67
C ASP A 57 -11.99 -2.70 -4.06
N ASN A 58 -12.74 -1.60 -4.11
CA ASN A 58 -12.18 -0.28 -4.37
C ASN A 58 -11.38 0.24 -3.16
N ARG A 59 -11.87 0.02 -1.95
CA ARG A 59 -11.23 0.48 -0.71
C ARG A 59 -9.91 -0.23 -0.42
N VAL A 60 -9.76 -1.49 -0.86
CA VAL A 60 -8.49 -2.24 -0.75
C VAL A 60 -7.57 -2.04 -1.95
N ARG A 61 -8.05 -1.43 -3.04
CA ARG A 61 -7.32 -1.30 -4.31
C ARG A 61 -5.89 -0.79 -4.14
N LEU A 62 -5.73 0.35 -3.46
CA LEU A 62 -4.42 0.96 -3.27
C LEU A 62 -3.47 0.02 -2.52
N LEU A 63 -3.96 -0.70 -1.52
CA LEU A 63 -3.13 -1.67 -0.79
C LEU A 63 -2.64 -2.78 -1.72
N LEU A 64 -3.54 -3.38 -2.50
CA LEU A 64 -3.18 -4.45 -3.44
C LEU A 64 -2.18 -3.96 -4.49
N GLU A 65 -2.37 -2.75 -5.02
CA GLU A 65 -1.41 -2.15 -5.96
C GLU A 65 -0.02 -1.95 -5.33
N LEU A 66 0.07 -1.54 -4.06
CA LEU A 66 1.37 -1.44 -3.37
C LEU A 66 2.01 -2.82 -3.15
N PHE A 67 1.21 -3.85 -2.87
CA PHE A 67 1.68 -5.23 -2.78
C PHE A 67 2.26 -5.70 -4.13
N ASP A 68 1.55 -5.47 -5.22
CA ASP A 68 1.98 -5.84 -6.57
C ASP A 68 3.26 -5.09 -6.97
N LEU A 69 3.31 -3.78 -6.74
CA LEU A 69 4.49 -2.95 -7.00
C LEU A 69 5.70 -3.42 -6.19
N THR A 70 5.51 -3.78 -4.92
CA THR A 70 6.60 -4.28 -4.07
C THR A 70 7.04 -5.67 -4.54
N ARG A 71 6.09 -6.55 -4.86
CA ARG A 71 6.36 -7.91 -5.31
C ARG A 71 7.11 -7.94 -6.64
N ALA A 72 6.87 -6.98 -7.53
CA ALA A 72 7.60 -6.84 -8.79
C ALA A 72 9.09 -6.46 -8.61
N LEU A 73 9.50 -6.00 -7.43
CA LEU A 73 10.87 -5.56 -7.15
C LEU A 73 11.71 -6.61 -6.41
N VAL A 74 11.09 -7.69 -5.93
CA VAL A 74 11.76 -8.70 -5.09
C VAL A 74 11.49 -10.12 -5.60
N PRO A 75 12.40 -11.08 -5.35
CA PRO A 75 12.14 -12.50 -5.63
C PRO A 75 10.87 -13.01 -4.91
N ALA A 76 10.24 -14.05 -5.46
CA ALA A 76 9.06 -14.66 -4.84
C ALA A 76 9.31 -15.17 -3.40
N SER A 77 10.54 -15.55 -3.09
CA SER A 77 10.97 -16.00 -1.75
C SER A 77 11.18 -14.86 -0.76
N TYR A 78 11.21 -13.60 -1.20
CA TYR A 78 11.48 -12.47 -0.32
C TYR A 78 10.28 -12.20 0.59
N PRO A 79 10.46 -12.14 1.93
CA PRO A 79 9.38 -11.91 2.86
C PRO A 79 8.73 -10.52 2.66
N LEU A 80 7.42 -10.54 2.43
CA LEU A 80 6.59 -9.34 2.33
C LEU A 80 5.42 -9.49 3.28
N LEU A 81 5.35 -8.62 4.28
CA LEU A 81 4.38 -8.68 5.35
C LEU A 81 3.36 -7.55 5.21
N ALA A 82 2.18 -7.75 5.79
CA ALA A 82 1.21 -6.69 6.02
C ALA A 82 0.98 -6.55 7.52
N ARG A 83 1.18 -5.33 8.05
CA ARG A 83 0.76 -5.00 9.41
C ARG A 83 -0.62 -4.39 9.35
N THR A 84 -1.61 -5.10 9.86
CA THR A 84 -3.02 -4.66 9.83
C THR A 84 -3.55 -4.39 11.23
N THR A 85 -4.53 -3.51 11.34
CA THR A 85 -5.38 -3.42 12.53
C THR A 85 -6.55 -4.40 12.39
N SER A 86 -6.74 -5.28 13.37
CA SER A 86 -7.94 -6.12 13.47
C SER A 86 -9.15 -5.25 13.81
N TRP A 87 -10.26 -5.50 13.12
CA TRP A 87 -11.55 -4.87 13.40
C TRP A 87 -12.44 -5.84 14.15
#